data_AF-A0A928CUQ0-F1
#
_entry.id   AF-A0A928CUQ0-F1
#
_cell.length_a   1.000
_cell.length_b   1.000
_cell.length_c   1.000
_cell.angle_alpha   90.00
_cell.angle_beta   90.00
_cell.angle_gamma   90.00
#
_symmetry.space_group_name_H-M   'P 1'
#
loop_
_entity.id
_entity.type
_entity.pdbx_description
1 polymer ?
#
loop_
_entity_poly.entity_id
_entity_poly.type
_entity_poly.pdbx_seq_one_letter_code
_entity_poly.pdbx_strand_id
1 'polypeptide(L)'
;MKQADNSMNENPDWKTGYGYHFWVSRHGGRGDGASGQLAVILEEYDISIAVTACLNRMQDLLDIFWEDLLPDLKDAPLPEDPAAHRELLDHVGSMKIPAVSGPAAEPRPAVCFHFQDNSAGIRQCEISFGPDHCAMTFLTSRGYEQLRAGFGHFEYSVLQLTDTTPHPVAASAAWLDPSTLEIRSFICDGIYRDVWTVDFSPDNPEPLKNQMICTCFRPGKPRLLLAEQH
;
A
#
# COMPACT_ATOMS: atom_id res chain seq x y z
N MET A 1 20.74 -29.36 14.71
CA MET A 1 20.83 -27.95 14.31
C MET A 1 20.03 -27.12 15.32
N LYS A 2 20.52 -25.97 15.78
CA LYS A 2 19.85 -25.19 16.84
C LYS A 2 18.76 -24.33 16.18
N GLN A 3 17.50 -24.71 16.35
CA GLN A 3 16.33 -24.07 15.75
C GLN A 3 15.45 -23.49 16.87
N ALA A 4 14.83 -22.34 16.63
CA ALA A 4 13.80 -21.81 17.51
C ALA A 4 12.49 -22.61 17.34
N ASP A 5 11.88 -22.97 18.47
CA ASP A 5 10.55 -23.58 18.49
C ASP A 5 9.49 -22.50 18.29
N ASN A 6 8.80 -22.58 17.15
CA ASN A 6 7.73 -21.66 16.76
C ASN A 6 6.37 -22.38 16.64
N SER A 7 6.23 -23.56 17.26
CA SER A 7 5.05 -24.43 17.17
C SER A 7 3.73 -23.76 17.59
N MET A 8 3.82 -22.67 18.34
CA MET A 8 2.72 -21.83 18.81
C MET A 8 1.99 -21.07 17.69
N ASN A 9 2.55 -21.02 16.48
CA ASN A 9 1.95 -20.30 15.35
C ASN A 9 0.79 -21.09 14.71
N GLU A 10 -0.30 -20.41 14.39
CA GLU A 10 -1.46 -21.01 13.72
C GLU A 10 -1.18 -21.27 12.24
N ASN A 11 -0.37 -20.42 11.60
CA ASN A 11 -0.05 -20.53 10.19
C ASN A 11 0.94 -21.68 9.94
N PRO A 12 0.68 -22.54 8.95
CA PRO A 12 1.40 -23.80 8.77
C PRO A 12 2.90 -23.62 8.46
N ASP A 13 3.28 -22.62 7.67
CA ASP A 13 4.70 -22.36 7.34
C ASP A 13 5.45 -21.60 8.43
N TRP A 14 4.75 -21.03 9.39
CA TRP A 14 5.36 -20.20 10.44
C TRP A 14 5.75 -21.01 11.68
N LYS A 15 5.22 -22.22 11.80
CA LYS A 15 5.50 -23.15 12.91
C LYS A 15 6.58 -24.19 12.62
N THR A 16 7.07 -24.27 11.39
CA THR A 16 8.14 -25.17 10.94
C THR A 16 9.52 -24.75 11.45
N GLY A 17 9.63 -23.51 11.94
CA GLY A 17 10.70 -22.97 12.77
C GLY A 17 11.72 -22.12 12.04
N TYR A 18 12.78 -21.72 12.76
CA TYR A 18 13.67 -20.64 12.34
C TYR A 18 15.12 -20.85 12.79
N GLY A 19 16.08 -20.52 11.93
CA GLY A 19 17.52 -20.59 12.24
C GLY A 19 18.38 -19.87 11.20
N TYR A 20 19.54 -19.35 11.62
CA TYR A 20 20.53 -18.70 10.74
C TYR A 20 19.96 -17.61 9.82
N HIS A 21 18.99 -16.83 10.31
CA HIS A 21 18.28 -15.78 9.55
C HIS A 21 17.28 -16.25 8.49
N PHE A 22 16.99 -17.56 8.43
CA PHE A 22 16.00 -18.14 7.53
C PHE A 22 14.88 -18.85 8.31
N TRP A 23 13.67 -18.75 7.75
CA TRP A 23 12.55 -19.58 8.16
C TRP A 23 12.57 -20.89 7.39
N VAL A 24 12.26 -21.99 8.07
CA VAL A 24 11.90 -23.25 7.43
C VAL A 24 10.43 -23.14 7.04
N SER A 25 10.02 -23.61 5.87
CA SER A 25 8.61 -23.72 5.43
C SER A 25 8.19 -25.19 5.32
N ARG A 26 6.93 -25.45 4.97
CA ARG A 26 6.49 -26.77 4.52
C ARG A 26 7.31 -27.28 3.34
N HIS A 27 7.73 -26.36 2.48
CA HIS A 27 8.63 -26.62 1.36
C HIS A 27 9.83 -25.68 1.45
N GLY A 28 11.03 -26.27 1.52
CA GLY A 28 12.29 -25.54 1.52
C GLY A 28 12.47 -24.53 2.66
N GLY A 29 13.28 -23.51 2.39
CA GLY A 29 13.57 -22.41 3.33
C GLY A 29 13.28 -21.05 2.69
N ARG A 30 13.08 -20.03 3.53
CA ARG A 30 12.78 -18.68 3.06
C ARG A 30 13.41 -17.59 3.91
N GLY A 31 13.81 -16.50 3.26
CA GLY A 31 14.15 -15.23 3.88
C GLY A 31 12.97 -14.27 3.76
N ASP A 32 12.61 -13.65 4.88
CA ASP A 32 11.44 -12.78 4.96
C ASP A 32 11.91 -11.32 5.13
N GLY A 33 11.53 -10.47 4.19
CA GLY A 33 11.74 -9.03 4.26
C GLY A 33 10.50 -8.30 4.75
N ALA A 34 10.70 -7.06 5.19
CA ALA A 34 9.61 -6.21 5.67
C ALA A 34 8.53 -6.01 4.58
N SER A 35 7.27 -5.89 5.00
CA SER A 35 6.09 -5.71 4.13
C SER A 35 5.83 -6.86 3.15
N GLY A 36 6.20 -8.09 3.51
CA GLY A 36 5.83 -9.29 2.76
C GLY A 36 6.78 -9.65 1.62
N GLN A 37 7.99 -9.06 1.59
CA GLN A 37 9.04 -9.48 0.66
C GLN A 37 9.51 -10.89 1.02
N LEU A 38 9.77 -11.72 0.01
CA LEU A 38 10.18 -13.12 0.21
C LEU A 38 11.33 -13.49 -0.72
N ALA A 39 12.27 -14.26 -0.20
CA ALA A 39 13.20 -15.07 -0.97
C ALA A 39 12.98 -16.53 -0.58
N VAL A 40 12.42 -17.36 -1.46
CA VAL A 40 12.10 -18.77 -1.20
C VAL A 40 13.07 -19.65 -1.97
N ILE A 41 13.63 -20.65 -1.31
CA ILE A 41 14.55 -21.63 -1.88
C ILE A 41 13.93 -23.02 -1.75
N LEU A 42 13.72 -23.67 -2.89
CA LEU A 42 13.14 -25.00 -3.02
C LEU A 42 14.22 -25.95 -3.53
N GLU A 43 15.12 -26.38 -2.62
CA GLU A 43 16.32 -27.16 -2.95
C GLU A 43 16.00 -28.44 -3.74
N GLU A 44 14.94 -29.15 -3.37
CA GLU A 44 14.49 -30.38 -4.05
C GLU A 44 14.19 -30.17 -5.54
N TYR A 45 13.78 -28.95 -5.91
CA TYR A 45 13.34 -28.61 -7.26
C TYR A 45 14.36 -27.74 -8.03
N ASP A 46 15.50 -27.39 -7.40
CA ASP A 46 16.47 -26.43 -7.94
C ASP A 46 15.82 -25.07 -8.33
N ILE A 47 14.87 -24.59 -7.51
CA ILE A 47 14.12 -23.35 -7.75
C ILE A 47 14.43 -22.31 -6.68
N SER A 48 14.58 -21.05 -7.12
CA SER A 48 14.55 -19.88 -6.25
C SER A 48 13.47 -18.90 -6.71
N ILE A 49 12.74 -18.33 -5.76
CA ILE A 49 11.65 -17.38 -6.00
C ILE A 49 11.95 -16.09 -5.24
N ALA A 50 11.95 -14.97 -5.93
CA ALA A 50 12.08 -13.65 -5.34
C ALA A 50 10.74 -12.90 -5.48
N VAL A 51 10.22 -12.38 -4.38
CA VAL A 51 8.99 -11.59 -4.35
C VAL A 51 9.26 -10.22 -3.77
N THR A 52 8.96 -9.20 -4.57
CA THR A 52 8.82 -7.82 -4.12
C THR A 52 7.36 -7.52 -3.86
N ALA A 53 7.00 -7.18 -2.62
CA ALA A 53 5.60 -7.02 -2.23
C ALA A 53 5.38 -5.87 -1.24
N CYS A 54 4.12 -5.49 -1.12
CA CYS A 54 3.53 -4.70 -0.05
C CYS A 54 2.29 -5.46 0.43
N LEU A 55 2.52 -6.53 1.20
CA LEU A 55 1.50 -7.48 1.61
C LEU A 55 1.65 -7.83 3.10
N ASN A 56 0.50 -7.96 3.79
CA ASN A 56 0.46 -8.42 5.18
C ASN A 56 0.03 -9.89 5.31
N ARG A 57 -0.54 -10.48 4.24
CA ARG A 57 -1.06 -11.85 4.21
C ARG A 57 -0.07 -12.77 3.51
N MET A 58 1.07 -12.98 4.15
CA MET A 58 2.18 -13.74 3.56
C MET A 58 1.87 -15.23 3.40
N GLN A 59 1.01 -15.80 4.26
CA GLN A 59 0.61 -17.21 4.17
C GLN A 59 -0.13 -17.49 2.85
N ASP A 60 -1.09 -16.63 2.46
CA ASP A 60 -1.82 -16.76 1.20
C ASP A 60 -0.88 -16.78 -0.02
N LEU A 61 0.19 -15.98 0.00
CA LEU A 61 1.18 -15.97 -1.09
C LEU A 61 1.99 -17.28 -1.14
N LEU A 62 2.37 -17.82 0.03
CA LEU A 62 3.03 -19.12 0.10
C LEU A 62 2.10 -20.23 -0.40
N ASP A 63 0.82 -20.17 -0.03
CA ASP A 63 -0.18 -21.15 -0.47
C ASP A 63 -0.33 -21.18 -2.00
N ILE A 64 -0.30 -20.03 -2.68
CA ILE A 64 -0.25 -19.98 -4.16
C ILE A 64 0.96 -20.77 -4.71
N PHE A 65 2.14 -20.66 -4.09
CA PHE A 65 3.29 -21.44 -4.55
C PHE A 65 3.09 -22.94 -4.35
N TRP A 66 2.45 -23.34 -3.25
CA TRP A 66 2.28 -24.74 -2.90
C TRP A 66 1.12 -25.41 -3.63
N GLU A 67 0.05 -24.66 -3.91
CA GLU A 67 -1.19 -25.17 -4.48
C GLU A 67 -1.23 -25.01 -6.00
N ASP A 68 -0.62 -23.96 -6.55
CA ASP A 68 -0.68 -23.66 -7.98
C ASP A 68 0.66 -23.93 -8.68
N LEU A 69 1.80 -23.50 -8.11
CA LEU A 69 3.10 -23.62 -8.79
C LEU A 69 3.72 -25.02 -8.64
N LEU A 70 3.87 -25.51 -7.40
CA LEU A 70 4.56 -26.76 -7.11
C LEU A 70 3.94 -27.99 -7.81
N PRO A 71 2.60 -28.19 -7.83
CA PRO A 71 2.01 -29.38 -8.44
C PRO A 71 2.24 -29.50 -9.95
N ASP A 72 2.47 -28.36 -10.62
CA ASP A 72 2.64 -28.29 -12.06
C ASP A 72 4.09 -28.43 -12.53
N LEU A 73 5.07 -28.43 -11.61
CA LEU A 73 6.47 -28.69 -11.93
C LEU A 73 6.65 -30.08 -12.58
N LYS A 74 7.65 -30.19 -13.46
CA LYS A 74 8.03 -31.42 -14.18
C LYS A 74 9.53 -31.63 -14.06
N ASP A 75 9.95 -32.90 -14.05
CA ASP A 75 11.37 -33.29 -13.95
C ASP A 75 12.21 -32.88 -15.16
N ALA A 76 11.57 -32.56 -16.29
CA ALA A 76 12.22 -32.14 -17.52
C ALA A 76 11.61 -30.82 -18.02
N PRO A 77 12.40 -29.98 -18.73
CA PRO A 77 11.89 -28.75 -19.33
C PRO A 77 10.67 -29.00 -20.20
N LEU A 78 9.67 -28.14 -20.06
CA LEU A 78 8.49 -28.16 -20.93
C LEU A 78 8.90 -27.75 -22.36
N PRO A 79 8.23 -28.31 -23.40
CA PRO A 79 8.36 -27.80 -24.75
C PRO A 79 8.01 -26.31 -24.81
N GLU A 80 8.69 -25.55 -25.68
CA GLU A 80 8.34 -24.15 -25.90
C GLU A 80 6.88 -24.01 -26.38
N ASP A 81 6.13 -23.13 -25.73
CA ASP A 81 4.80 -22.70 -26.17
C ASP A 81 4.80 -21.18 -26.39
N PRO A 82 5.12 -20.71 -27.62
CA PRO A 82 5.14 -19.29 -27.93
C PRO A 82 3.77 -18.61 -27.79
N ALA A 83 2.68 -19.35 -27.89
CA ALA A 83 1.33 -18.79 -27.77
C ALA A 83 1.01 -18.50 -26.30
N ALA A 84 1.22 -19.47 -25.41
CA ALA A 84 1.03 -19.30 -23.97
C ALA A 84 1.99 -18.24 -23.39
N HIS A 85 3.26 -18.22 -23.84
CA HIS A 85 4.21 -17.20 -23.40
C HIS A 85 3.79 -15.79 -23.81
N ARG A 86 3.26 -15.60 -25.02
CA ARG A 86 2.72 -14.31 -25.44
C ARG A 86 1.50 -13.89 -24.63
N GLU A 87 0.58 -14.82 -24.35
CA GLU A 87 -0.58 -14.56 -23.49
C GLU A 87 -0.16 -14.10 -22.09
N LEU A 88 0.84 -14.76 -21.50
CA LEU A 88 1.41 -14.35 -20.21
C LEU A 88 2.00 -12.93 -20.27
N LEU A 89 2.79 -12.62 -21.30
CA LEU A 89 3.39 -11.29 -21.46
C LEU A 89 2.33 -10.20 -21.68
N ASP A 90 1.30 -10.48 -22.47
CA ASP A 90 0.18 -9.57 -22.69
C ASP A 90 -0.60 -9.33 -21.39
N HIS A 91 -0.83 -10.40 -20.61
CA HIS A 91 -1.47 -10.29 -19.29
C HIS A 91 -0.63 -9.44 -18.34
N VAL A 92 0.66 -9.73 -18.20
CA VAL A 92 1.60 -8.98 -17.35
C VAL A 92 1.70 -7.53 -17.77
N GLY A 93 1.77 -7.25 -19.09
CA GLY A 93 1.80 -5.90 -19.63
C GLY A 93 0.50 -5.12 -19.45
N SER A 94 -0.64 -5.81 -19.28
CA SER A 94 -1.94 -5.18 -19.03
C SER A 94 -2.19 -4.82 -17.56
N MET A 95 -1.43 -5.43 -16.63
CA MET A 95 -1.61 -5.21 -15.20
C MET A 95 -1.29 -3.76 -14.84
N LYS A 96 -2.20 -3.13 -14.09
CA LYS A 96 -2.07 -1.77 -13.60
C LYS A 96 -2.67 -1.65 -12.21
N ILE A 97 -2.13 -0.75 -11.41
CA ILE A 97 -2.78 -0.35 -10.17
C ILE A 97 -4.08 0.38 -10.56
N PRO A 98 -5.26 -0.06 -10.08
CA PRO A 98 -6.49 0.63 -10.39
C PRO A 98 -6.58 1.95 -9.62
N ALA A 99 -6.98 3.02 -10.33
CA ALA A 99 -7.41 4.25 -9.68
C ALA A 99 -8.70 4.01 -8.88
N VAL A 100 -8.92 4.77 -7.81
CA VAL A 100 -10.21 4.71 -7.10
C VAL A 100 -11.30 5.18 -8.04
N SER A 101 -12.39 4.42 -8.09
CA SER A 101 -13.57 4.73 -8.89
C SER A 101 -14.79 4.81 -7.99
N GLY A 102 -15.68 5.74 -8.28
CA GLY A 102 -16.92 5.97 -7.55
C GLY A 102 -17.88 6.83 -8.38
N PRO A 103 -18.99 7.28 -7.79
CA PRO A 103 -19.94 8.17 -8.45
C PRO A 103 -19.26 9.47 -8.93
N ALA A 104 -19.83 10.08 -9.95
CA ALA A 104 -19.36 11.38 -10.43
C ALA A 104 -19.40 12.40 -9.28
N ALA A 105 -18.33 13.17 -9.15
CA ALA A 105 -18.24 14.22 -8.16
C ALA A 105 -19.19 15.37 -8.52
N GLU A 106 -20.06 15.77 -7.59
CA GLU A 106 -20.77 17.04 -7.71
C GLU A 106 -19.80 18.19 -7.40
N PRO A 107 -19.94 19.36 -8.05
CA PRO A 107 -19.16 20.54 -7.71
C PRO A 107 -19.32 20.91 -6.24
N ARG A 108 -18.20 21.16 -5.55
CA ARG A 108 -18.18 21.59 -4.15
C ARG A 108 -17.23 22.75 -3.93
N PRO A 109 -17.55 23.67 -2.99
CA PRO A 109 -16.61 24.69 -2.58
C PRO A 109 -15.41 24.05 -1.89
N ALA A 110 -14.28 24.76 -1.88
CA ALA A 110 -13.13 24.35 -1.10
C ALA A 110 -13.48 24.36 0.40
N VAL A 111 -12.91 23.42 1.15
CA VAL A 111 -13.09 23.27 2.59
C VAL A 111 -11.75 23.36 3.27
N CYS A 112 -11.67 24.12 4.35
CA CYS A 112 -10.44 24.32 5.10
C CYS A 112 -10.57 23.78 6.52
N PHE A 113 -9.71 22.84 6.88
CA PHE A 113 -9.58 22.30 8.22
C PHE A 113 -8.38 22.93 8.93
N HIS A 114 -8.58 23.39 10.15
CA HIS A 114 -7.51 23.84 11.05
C HIS A 114 -7.31 22.79 12.13
N PHE A 115 -6.06 22.46 12.42
CA PHE A 115 -5.73 21.40 13.36
C PHE A 115 -5.08 21.96 14.62
N GLN A 116 -5.26 21.23 15.71
CA GLN A 116 -4.47 21.43 16.93
C GLN A 116 -2.99 21.12 16.68
N ASP A 117 -2.14 21.58 17.58
CA ASP A 117 -0.72 21.26 17.55
C ASP A 117 -0.51 19.74 17.50
N ASN A 118 0.33 19.30 16.57
CA ASN A 118 0.65 17.89 16.35
C ASN A 118 2.13 17.72 16.03
N SER A 119 2.65 16.51 16.24
CA SER A 119 4.06 16.19 16.04
C SER A 119 4.54 16.34 14.58
N ALA A 120 3.62 16.37 13.61
CA ALA A 120 3.92 16.61 12.21
C ALA A 120 4.00 18.10 11.84
N GLY A 121 3.60 19.01 12.75
CA GLY A 121 3.57 20.44 12.49
C GLY A 121 2.57 20.86 11.41
N ILE A 122 1.55 20.06 11.13
CA ILE A 122 0.49 20.35 10.16
C ILE A 122 -0.52 21.29 10.83
N ARG A 123 -0.68 22.50 10.32
CA ARG A 123 -1.58 23.51 10.91
C ARG A 123 -2.94 23.56 10.24
N GLN A 124 -2.96 23.33 8.93
CA GLN A 124 -4.14 23.46 8.10
C GLN A 124 -4.10 22.43 6.96
N CYS A 125 -5.26 21.94 6.56
CA CYS A 125 -5.45 21.25 5.29
C CYS A 125 -6.64 21.86 4.56
N GLU A 126 -6.39 22.48 3.41
CA GLU A 126 -7.44 22.90 2.49
C GLU A 126 -7.67 21.81 1.44
N ILE A 127 -8.93 21.49 1.18
CA ILE A 127 -9.33 20.57 0.11
C ILE A 127 -10.10 21.37 -0.93
N SER A 128 -9.59 21.39 -2.15
CA SER A 128 -10.21 22.03 -3.31
C SER A 128 -10.68 21.00 -4.32
N PHE A 129 -11.71 21.35 -5.09
CA PHE A 129 -12.36 20.46 -6.05
C PHE A 129 -12.34 21.07 -7.44
N GLY A 130 -11.81 20.32 -8.40
CA GLY A 130 -11.92 20.57 -9.83
C GLY A 130 -12.98 19.68 -10.49
N PRO A 131 -13.15 19.76 -11.82
CA PRO A 131 -14.15 18.97 -12.55
C PRO A 131 -13.86 17.47 -12.51
N ASP A 132 -12.59 17.09 -12.49
CA ASP A 132 -12.11 15.70 -12.59
C ASP A 132 -11.04 15.37 -11.55
N HIS A 133 -10.77 16.24 -10.57
CA HIS A 133 -9.75 16.03 -9.55
C HIS A 133 -10.09 16.77 -8.24
N CYS A 134 -9.37 16.43 -7.18
CA CYS A 134 -9.28 17.23 -5.97
C CYS A 134 -7.81 17.45 -5.58
N ALA A 135 -7.57 18.46 -4.74
CA ALA A 135 -6.25 18.70 -4.18
C ALA A 135 -6.33 18.97 -2.68
N MET A 136 -5.50 18.28 -1.89
CA MET A 136 -5.27 18.56 -0.48
C MET A 136 -4.00 19.40 -0.35
N THR A 137 -4.14 20.63 0.12
CA THR A 137 -3.05 21.56 0.37
C THR A 137 -2.80 21.67 1.86
N PHE A 138 -1.68 21.13 2.32
CA PHE A 138 -1.27 21.12 3.71
C PHE A 138 -0.38 22.33 4.01
N LEU A 139 -0.70 23.08 5.06
CA LEU A 139 0.21 24.06 5.65
C LEU A 139 1.02 23.35 6.75
N THR A 140 2.32 23.19 6.53
CA THR A 140 3.26 22.60 7.48
C THR A 140 4.22 23.66 8.03
N SER A 141 5.08 23.27 8.98
CA SER A 141 6.18 24.12 9.45
C SER A 141 7.20 24.46 8.36
N ARG A 142 7.23 23.70 7.25
CA ARG A 142 8.13 23.90 6.10
C ARG A 142 7.50 24.70 4.95
N GLY A 143 6.20 24.99 5.01
CA GLY A 143 5.46 25.68 3.96
C GLY A 143 4.27 24.88 3.45
N TYR A 144 3.85 25.14 2.22
CA TYR A 144 2.72 24.47 1.60
C TYR A 144 3.17 23.22 0.83
N GLU A 145 2.48 22.11 1.05
CA GLU A 145 2.65 20.85 0.32
C GLU A 145 1.30 20.41 -0.24
N GLN A 146 1.25 19.95 -1.50
CA GLN A 146 -0.02 19.65 -2.17
C GLN A 146 -0.07 18.22 -2.72
N LEU A 147 -1.07 17.46 -2.28
CA LEU A 147 -1.46 16.18 -2.86
C LEU A 147 -2.55 16.43 -3.90
N ARG A 148 -2.30 16.09 -5.17
CA ARG A 148 -3.34 16.11 -6.22
C ARG A 148 -3.83 14.69 -6.45
N ALA A 149 -5.13 14.53 -6.64
CA ALA A 149 -5.75 13.23 -6.89
C ALA A 149 -6.88 13.34 -7.93
N GLY A 150 -6.79 12.54 -8.98
CA GLY A 150 -7.80 12.50 -10.04
C GLY A 150 -9.00 11.61 -9.68
N PHE A 151 -10.19 12.00 -10.11
CA PHE A 151 -11.38 11.15 -10.04
C PHE A 151 -11.31 10.09 -11.14
N GLY A 152 -11.11 8.82 -10.77
CA GLY A 152 -10.96 7.71 -11.72
C GLY A 152 -9.63 7.64 -12.46
N HIS A 153 -8.66 8.51 -12.15
CA HIS A 153 -7.33 8.52 -12.76
C HIS A 153 -6.25 8.99 -11.77
N PHE A 154 -4.98 8.74 -12.09
CA PHE A 154 -3.87 9.17 -11.24
C PHE A 154 -3.40 10.58 -11.59
N GLU A 155 -3.21 11.37 -10.55
CA GLU A 155 -2.49 12.63 -10.56
C GLU A 155 -1.16 12.47 -9.84
N TYR A 156 -0.15 13.23 -10.27
CA TYR A 156 1.21 13.14 -9.73
C TYR A 156 1.59 14.41 -8.99
N SER A 157 2.25 14.25 -7.85
CA SER A 157 2.70 15.32 -6.96
C SER A 157 4.01 14.94 -6.25
N VAL A 158 4.56 15.87 -5.46
CA VAL A 158 5.71 15.61 -4.60
C VAL A 158 5.33 16.01 -3.18
N LEU A 159 5.49 15.09 -2.23
CA LEU A 159 5.11 15.30 -0.83
C LEU A 159 6.20 14.81 0.11
N GLN A 160 6.39 15.52 1.21
CA GLN A 160 7.23 15.11 2.31
C GLN A 160 6.39 14.83 3.56
N LEU A 161 5.53 15.76 3.97
CA LEU A 161 4.69 15.66 5.18
C LEU A 161 5.50 15.23 6.42
N THR A 162 5.35 13.98 6.87
CA THR A 162 6.05 13.44 8.05
C THR A 162 7.35 12.73 7.72
N ASP A 163 7.65 12.53 6.44
CA ASP A 163 8.82 11.80 5.97
C ASP A 163 10.08 12.68 6.02
N THR A 164 11.24 12.03 6.09
CA THR A 164 12.54 12.72 6.18
C THR A 164 12.92 13.44 4.89
N THR A 165 12.42 12.95 3.75
CA THR A 165 12.67 13.49 2.41
C THR A 165 11.37 13.58 1.62
N PRO A 166 11.29 14.48 0.62
CA PRO A 166 10.16 14.51 -0.30
C PRO A 166 10.17 13.29 -1.24
N HIS A 167 8.98 12.81 -1.57
CA HIS A 167 8.75 11.65 -2.43
C HIS A 167 7.83 11.99 -3.60
N PRO A 168 8.05 11.43 -4.80
CA PRO A 168 7.04 11.41 -5.85
C PRO A 168 5.83 10.59 -5.40
N VAL A 169 4.64 11.16 -5.56
CA VAL A 169 3.37 10.55 -5.15
C VAL A 169 2.38 10.52 -6.30
N ALA A 170 1.82 9.35 -6.58
CA ALA A 170 0.68 9.18 -7.48
C ALA A 170 -0.59 9.00 -6.65
N ALA A 171 -1.67 9.72 -6.96
CA ALA A 171 -2.92 9.59 -6.22
C ALA A 171 -4.17 9.68 -7.09
N SER A 172 -5.21 8.98 -6.64
CA SER A 172 -6.55 9.02 -7.22
C SER A 172 -7.58 9.10 -6.11
N ALA A 173 -8.75 9.64 -6.42
CA ALA A 173 -9.82 9.90 -5.48
C ALA A 173 -11.15 9.40 -6.02
N ALA A 174 -12.08 9.13 -5.10
CA ALA A 174 -13.47 8.90 -5.42
C ALA A 174 -14.36 9.21 -4.22
N TRP A 175 -15.60 9.61 -4.49
CA TRP A 175 -16.64 9.64 -3.47
C TRP A 175 -17.07 8.20 -3.17
N LEU A 176 -17.15 7.84 -1.88
CA LEU A 176 -17.71 6.57 -1.44
C LEU A 176 -19.24 6.70 -1.25
N ASP A 177 -19.67 7.88 -0.81
CA ASP A 177 -21.05 8.28 -0.58
C ASP A 177 -21.15 9.82 -0.67
N PRO A 178 -22.35 10.45 -0.51
CA PRO A 178 -22.51 11.90 -0.62
C PRO A 178 -21.72 12.75 0.39
N SER A 179 -21.11 12.15 1.41
CA SER A 179 -20.39 12.84 2.49
C SER A 179 -18.96 12.35 2.70
N THR A 180 -18.56 11.25 2.04
CA THR A 180 -17.26 10.63 2.25
C THR A 180 -16.43 10.60 0.97
N LEU A 181 -15.28 11.26 1.01
CA LEU A 181 -14.26 11.22 -0.05
C LEU A 181 -13.11 10.29 0.37
N GLU A 182 -12.73 9.36 -0.49
CA GLU A 182 -11.51 8.58 -0.34
C GLU A 182 -10.46 9.06 -1.34
N ILE A 183 -9.23 9.27 -0.86
CA ILE A 183 -8.05 9.55 -1.68
C ILE A 183 -7.02 8.47 -1.40
N ARG A 184 -6.63 7.72 -2.44
CA ARG A 184 -5.53 6.75 -2.35
C ARG A 184 -4.30 7.34 -2.99
N SER A 185 -3.21 7.33 -2.24
CA SER A 185 -1.91 7.81 -2.70
C SER A 185 -0.82 6.74 -2.54
N PHE A 186 0.11 6.71 -3.48
CA PHE A 186 1.22 5.77 -3.56
C PHE A 186 2.51 6.55 -3.63
N ILE A 187 3.47 6.22 -2.76
CA ILE A 187 4.84 6.73 -2.85
C ILE A 187 5.54 5.95 -3.98
N CYS A 188 5.88 6.62 -5.08
CA CYS A 188 6.32 5.97 -6.31
C CYS A 188 7.74 5.38 -6.23
N ASP A 189 8.55 5.86 -5.30
CA ASP A 189 9.91 5.37 -5.02
C ASP A 189 9.98 4.52 -3.75
N GLY A 190 8.84 4.05 -3.26
CA GLY A 190 8.73 3.24 -2.07
C GLY A 190 7.60 2.22 -2.17
N ILE A 191 7.33 1.55 -1.05
CA ILE A 191 6.28 0.52 -0.93
C ILE A 191 5.02 1.03 -0.21
N TYR A 192 4.98 2.32 0.08
CA TYR A 192 3.98 2.91 0.96
C TYR A 192 2.73 3.32 0.20
N ARG A 193 1.58 2.92 0.74
CA ARG A 193 0.28 3.37 0.28
C ARG A 193 -0.45 4.05 1.43
N ASP A 194 -1.02 5.20 1.14
CA ASP A 194 -1.84 5.96 2.07
C ASP A 194 -3.29 6.00 1.56
N VAL A 195 -4.23 5.75 2.44
CA VAL A 195 -5.66 5.96 2.22
C VAL A 195 -6.10 7.10 3.11
N TRP A 196 -6.47 8.21 2.50
CA TRP A 196 -7.07 9.34 3.19
C TRP A 196 -8.58 9.24 3.06
N THR A 197 -9.28 9.37 4.17
CA THR A 197 -10.74 9.44 4.20
C THR A 197 -11.12 10.79 4.75
N VAL A 198 -11.90 11.54 3.96
CA VAL A 198 -12.46 12.82 4.34
C VAL A 198 -13.96 12.67 4.52
N ASP A 199 -14.43 12.83 5.75
CA ASP A 199 -15.85 12.82 6.10
C ASP A 199 -16.33 14.25 6.32
N PHE A 200 -17.27 14.69 5.47
CA PHE A 200 -17.86 16.03 5.49
C PHE A 200 -19.13 16.10 6.35
N SER A 201 -19.45 15.04 7.10
CA SER A 201 -20.57 15.07 8.04
C SER A 201 -20.36 16.15 9.12
N PRO A 202 -21.42 16.90 9.48
CA PRO A 202 -21.34 17.86 10.56
C PRO A 202 -20.96 17.16 11.88
N ASP A 203 -20.29 17.90 12.77
CA ASP A 203 -19.91 17.46 14.12
C ASP A 203 -18.91 16.29 14.23
N ASN A 204 -18.28 15.86 13.12
CA ASN A 204 -17.18 14.90 13.20
C ASN A 204 -15.87 15.61 13.64
N PRO A 205 -15.32 15.32 14.85
CA PRO A 205 -14.10 15.96 15.33
C PRO A 205 -12.83 15.53 14.57
N GLU A 206 -12.96 14.50 13.73
CA GLU A 206 -11.87 13.88 12.95
C GLU A 206 -12.31 13.68 11.50
N PRO A 207 -12.59 14.79 10.78
CA PRO A 207 -13.08 14.71 9.42
C PRO A 207 -12.01 14.16 8.48
N LEU A 208 -10.72 14.22 8.84
CA LEU A 208 -9.62 13.73 8.04
C LEU A 208 -8.88 12.59 8.74
N LYS A 209 -8.97 11.40 8.17
CA LYS A 209 -8.25 10.21 8.63
C LYS A 209 -7.24 9.78 7.59
N ASN A 210 -6.10 9.27 8.06
CA ASN A 210 -5.10 8.64 7.21
C ASN A 210 -4.81 7.23 7.71
N GLN A 211 -5.04 6.24 6.85
CA GLN A 211 -4.61 4.88 7.06
C GLN A 211 -3.41 4.61 6.15
N MET A 212 -2.28 4.31 6.76
CA MET A 212 -1.06 3.97 6.04
C MET A 212 -0.94 2.45 5.94
N ILE A 213 -0.55 1.96 4.77
CA ILE A 213 -0.40 0.55 4.42
C ILE A 213 1.08 0.29 4.08
N CYS A 214 1.61 -0.83 4.56
CA CYS A 214 3.01 -1.24 4.43
C CYS A 214 4.01 -0.26 5.07
N THR A 215 3.73 0.21 6.28
CA THR A 215 4.46 1.28 6.98
C THR A 215 5.76 0.86 7.63
N CYS A 216 6.32 -0.32 7.36
CA CYS A 216 7.56 -0.75 8.00
C CYS A 216 8.60 0.37 7.86
N PHE A 217 9.05 0.89 9.01
CA PHE A 217 10.03 1.96 9.15
C PHE A 217 9.60 3.36 8.66
N ARG A 218 8.35 3.57 8.24
CA ARG A 218 7.82 4.90 7.94
C ARG A 218 7.24 5.57 9.20
N PRO A 219 7.61 6.82 9.52
CA PRO A 219 6.99 7.55 10.62
C PRO A 219 5.47 7.62 10.45
N GLY A 220 4.74 7.31 11.52
CA GLY A 220 3.29 7.43 11.51
C GLY A 220 2.84 8.88 11.43
N LYS A 221 1.74 9.13 10.72
CA LYS A 221 1.06 10.43 10.78
C LYS A 221 0.29 10.55 12.10
N PRO A 222 0.40 11.70 12.81
CA PRO A 222 -0.40 11.91 14.02
C PRO A 222 -1.88 12.01 13.66
N ARG A 223 -2.72 11.73 14.65
CA ARG A 223 -4.15 12.00 14.54
C ARG A 223 -4.36 13.51 14.38
N LEU A 224 -5.16 13.91 13.40
CA LEU A 224 -5.43 15.31 13.09
C LEU A 224 -6.77 15.72 13.70
N LEU A 225 -6.72 16.32 14.90
CA LEU A 225 -7.90 16.83 15.61
C LEU A 225 -8.19 18.27 15.20
N LEU A 226 -9.45 18.60 14.97
CA LEU A 226 -9.86 19.97 14.65
C LEU A 226 -9.55 20.94 15.81
N ALA A 227 -9.06 22.13 15.47
CA ALA A 227 -9.07 23.25 16.39
C ALA A 227 -10.53 23.71 16.61
N GLU A 228 -10.90 24.08 17.83
CA GLU A 228 -12.22 24.64 18.11
C GLU A 228 -12.44 25.88 17.21
N GLN A 229 -13.52 25.90 16.45
CA GLN A 229 -13.90 27.09 15.70
C GLN A 229 -14.45 28.12 16.70
N HIS A 230 -13.74 29.23 16.88
CA HIS A 230 -14.24 30.41 17.58
C HIS A 230 -15.11 31.27 16.66
#